data_AF-B6K075-F1
#
_entry.id   AF-B6K075-F1
#
_cell.length_a   1.000
_cell.length_b   1.000
_cell.length_c   1.000
_cell.angle_alpha   90.00
_cell.angle_beta   90.00
_cell.angle_gamma   90.00
#
_symmetry.space_group_name_H-M   'P 1'
#
loop_
_entity.id
_entity.type
_entity.pdbx_description
1 polymer ?
#
loop_
_entity_poly.entity_id
_entity_poly.type
_entity_poly.pdbx_seq_one_letter_code
_entity_poly.pdbx_strand_id
1 'polypeptide(L)'
;MERQQILSSLQLLLPGQKHAVEERLVNLAESFLAWSKTNVHLRPAEEPSRACMCSHLACDLLRPSLQLDISLEGLPLPKKRYQKQYALFQELLTPVTQKLKLKTSLGDEVKLVCLKMGALSAAPFISKLASTVLTDDMRPMHRKGVLTAAYLLVTSRMASKDPFQISTTEKNQVQGVLQDTSSTSQLHYWMQMLSQTEEWENVLAGTDEGYGSGRQQPYKPLSGFVSMIQVDYEKRLLRLDAWKQSIYELIDETSTTKNENMSEKVADVDMAA
;
A
#
# COMPACT_ATOMS: atom_id res chain seq x y z
N MET A 1 -19.42 23.21 4.96
CA MET A 1 -18.79 23.94 6.09
C MET A 1 -17.41 23.39 6.46
N GLU A 2 -17.22 22.08 6.47
CA GLU A 2 -15.98 21.42 6.92
C GLU A 2 -14.76 21.77 6.05
N ARG A 3 -14.93 21.81 4.73
CA ARG A 3 -13.90 22.25 3.79
C ARG A 3 -13.37 23.65 4.10
N GLN A 4 -14.25 24.57 4.48
CA GLN A 4 -13.87 25.94 4.83
C GLN A 4 -13.00 25.98 6.09
N GLN A 5 -13.27 25.10 7.06
CA GLN A 5 -12.46 24.96 8.29
C GLN A 5 -11.07 24.39 7.98
N ILE A 6 -10.97 23.50 6.98
CA ILE A 6 -9.68 22.98 6.51
C ILE A 6 -8.91 24.09 5.78
N LEU A 7 -9.54 24.82 4.87
CA LEU A 7 -8.89 25.92 4.15
C LEU A 7 -8.37 26.99 5.12
N SER A 8 -9.17 27.40 6.11
CA SER A 8 -8.70 28.35 7.13
C SER A 8 -7.57 27.79 7.99
N SER A 9 -7.64 26.50 8.35
CA SER A 9 -6.56 25.84 9.08
C SER A 9 -5.26 25.76 8.27
N LEU A 10 -5.35 25.47 6.98
CA LEU A 10 -4.20 25.42 6.08
C LEU A 10 -3.58 26.80 5.88
N GLN A 11 -4.39 27.86 5.80
CA GLN A 11 -3.89 29.25 5.76
C GLN A 11 -3.13 29.64 7.03
N LEU A 12 -3.59 29.19 8.21
CA LEU A 12 -2.87 29.42 9.48
C LEU A 12 -1.54 28.65 9.52
N LEU A 13 -1.54 27.41 9.05
CA LEU A 13 -0.36 26.54 9.06
C LEU A 13 0.67 26.91 7.98
N LEU A 14 0.24 27.53 6.88
CA LEU A 14 1.08 27.85 5.72
C LEU A 14 1.00 29.34 5.33
N PRO A 15 1.33 30.28 6.24
CA PRO A 15 1.13 31.71 6.02
C PRO A 15 1.97 32.29 4.86
N GLY A 16 3.05 31.60 4.47
CA GLY A 16 3.93 31.98 3.37
C GLY A 16 3.49 31.51 1.97
N GLN A 17 2.50 30.62 1.86
CA GLN A 17 2.03 30.14 0.56
C GLN A 17 1.17 31.20 -0.14
N LYS A 18 1.78 31.92 -1.09
CA LYS A 18 1.10 32.94 -1.93
C LYS A 18 0.19 32.36 -3.02
N HIS A 19 0.10 31.04 -3.14
CA HIS A 19 -0.68 30.37 -4.19
C HIS A 19 -1.87 29.65 -3.58
N ALA A 20 -2.89 29.41 -4.41
CA ALA A 20 -4.04 28.60 -4.02
C ALA A 20 -3.55 27.29 -3.40
N VAL A 21 -4.05 26.99 -2.19
CA VAL A 21 -3.70 25.78 -1.45
C VAL A 21 -3.92 24.57 -2.36
N GLU A 22 -2.91 23.73 -2.51
CA GLU A 22 -2.98 22.60 -3.44
C GLU A 22 -4.15 21.69 -3.10
N GLU A 23 -4.97 21.39 -4.10
CA GLU A 23 -6.20 20.60 -3.96
C GLU A 23 -5.94 19.22 -3.34
N ARG A 24 -4.78 18.64 -3.62
CA ARG A 24 -4.32 17.37 -3.03
C ARG A 24 -4.18 17.46 -1.51
N LEU A 25 -3.69 18.59 -0.99
CA LEU A 25 -3.52 18.82 0.45
C LEU A 25 -4.89 18.96 1.13
N VAL A 26 -5.81 19.68 0.49
CA VAL A 26 -7.19 19.85 0.96
C VAL A 26 -7.92 18.51 1.05
N ASN A 27 -7.87 17.72 -0.03
CA ASN A 27 -8.55 16.41 -0.09
C ASN A 27 -7.98 15.41 0.92
N LEU A 28 -6.66 15.46 1.17
CA LEU A 28 -6.02 14.62 2.18
C LEU A 28 -6.46 15.02 3.60
N ALA A 29 -6.51 16.31 3.89
CA ALA A 29 -7.00 16.81 5.17
C ALA A 29 -8.49 16.47 5.40
N GLU A 30 -9.33 16.54 4.36
CA GLU A 30 -10.74 16.15 4.41
C GLU A 30 -10.89 14.66 4.74
N SER A 31 -10.06 13.82 4.12
CA SER A 31 -10.03 12.37 4.39
C SER A 31 -9.67 12.08 5.84
N PHE A 32 -8.66 12.76 6.39
CA PHE A 32 -8.32 12.62 7.81
C PHE A 32 -9.40 13.16 8.74
N LEU A 33 -10.06 14.26 8.38
CA LEU A 33 -11.14 14.82 9.17
C LEU A 33 -12.30 13.82 9.27
N ALA A 34 -12.76 13.31 8.12
CA ALA A 34 -13.81 12.30 8.05
C ALA A 34 -13.46 11.05 8.85
N TRP A 35 -12.24 10.52 8.67
CA TRP A 35 -11.78 9.35 9.42
C TRP A 35 -11.71 9.63 10.93
N SER A 36 -11.20 10.80 11.33
CA SER A 36 -11.03 11.14 12.74
C SER A 36 -12.36 11.26 13.48
N LYS A 37 -13.42 11.72 12.82
CA LYS A 37 -14.75 11.84 13.44
C LYS A 37 -15.31 10.50 13.88
N THR A 38 -15.03 9.46 13.10
CA THR A 38 -15.50 8.09 13.38
C THR A 38 -14.60 7.36 14.37
N ASN A 39 -13.29 7.63 14.36
CA ASN A 39 -12.30 6.81 15.06
C ASN A 39 -11.62 7.48 16.26
N VAL A 40 -11.67 8.82 16.36
CA VAL A 40 -10.99 9.58 17.40
C VAL A 40 -11.99 10.35 18.25
N HIS A 41 -12.09 9.96 19.52
CA HIS A 41 -12.95 10.61 20.50
C HIS A 41 -12.19 11.76 21.17
N LEU A 42 -12.60 13.01 20.89
CA LEU A 42 -12.02 14.21 21.51
C LEU A 42 -13.00 14.78 22.54
N ARG A 43 -12.46 15.48 23.55
CA ARG A 43 -13.32 16.22 24.50
C ARG A 43 -13.91 17.46 23.81
N PRO A 44 -15.05 18.01 24.26
CA PRO A 44 -15.66 19.19 23.66
C PRO A 44 -14.72 20.41 23.55
N ALA A 45 -13.81 20.57 24.52
CA ALA A 45 -12.80 21.63 24.52
C ALA A 45 -11.69 21.44 23.47
N GLU A 46 -11.62 20.27 22.83
CA GLU A 46 -10.56 19.86 21.91
C GLU A 46 -11.07 19.74 20.48
N GLU A 47 -12.38 19.53 20.30
CA GLU A 47 -13.06 19.51 18.99
C GLU A 47 -12.71 20.69 18.07
N PRO A 48 -12.62 21.95 18.55
CA PRO A 48 -12.25 23.07 17.68
C PRO A 48 -10.89 22.91 17.00
N SER A 49 -9.99 22.11 17.56
CA SER A 49 -8.65 21.88 17.01
C SER A 49 -8.58 20.71 16.02
N ARG A 50 -9.63 19.89 15.89
CA ARG A 50 -9.63 18.67 15.06
C ARG A 50 -9.27 18.95 13.61
N ALA A 51 -9.93 19.94 12.97
CA ALA A 51 -9.66 20.31 11.58
C ALA A 51 -8.21 20.80 11.40
N CYS A 52 -7.70 21.55 12.35
CA CYS A 52 -6.31 22.04 12.35
C CYS A 52 -5.30 20.88 12.50
N MET A 53 -5.55 19.91 13.38
CA MET A 53 -4.71 18.72 13.52
C MET A 53 -4.73 17.84 12.25
N CYS A 54 -5.89 17.66 11.62
CA CYS A 54 -5.99 16.93 10.36
C CYS A 54 -5.23 17.63 9.22
N SER A 55 -5.33 18.95 9.16
CA SER A 55 -4.62 19.78 8.19
C SER A 55 -3.10 19.73 8.41
N HIS A 56 -2.66 19.83 9.66
CA HIS A 56 -1.25 19.69 10.03
C HIS A 56 -0.69 18.32 9.65
N LEU A 57 -1.45 17.24 9.88
CA LEU A 57 -1.03 15.89 9.48
C LEU A 57 -0.90 15.74 7.97
N ALA A 58 -1.83 16.32 7.20
CA ALA A 58 -1.74 16.34 5.74
C ALA A 58 -0.49 17.10 5.27
N CYS A 59 -0.20 18.24 5.89
CA CYS A 59 1.02 19.01 5.61
C CYS A 59 2.28 18.22 5.97
N ASP A 60 2.33 17.56 7.13
CA ASP A 60 3.49 16.75 7.55
C ASP A 60 3.76 15.58 6.57
N LEU A 61 2.71 14.96 6.04
CA LEU A 61 2.83 13.87 5.07
C LEU A 61 3.29 14.33 3.68
N LEU A 62 2.79 15.47 3.22
CA LEU A 62 3.15 16.02 1.92
C LEU A 62 4.37 16.95 1.99
N ARG A 63 4.89 17.27 3.18
CA ARG A 63 6.08 18.11 3.38
C ARG A 63 7.26 17.70 2.49
N PRO A 64 7.65 16.42 2.36
CA PRO A 64 8.76 16.03 1.49
C PRO A 64 8.48 16.28 0.01
N SER A 65 7.22 16.21 -0.41
CA SER A 65 6.81 16.36 -1.81
C SER A 65 6.62 17.82 -2.21
N LEU A 66 6.17 18.67 -1.28
CA LEU A 66 5.71 20.03 -1.55
C LEU A 66 6.59 21.10 -0.89
N GLN A 67 7.67 20.70 -0.22
CA GLN A 67 8.61 21.59 0.48
C GLN A 67 7.90 22.61 1.39
N LEU A 68 6.92 22.12 2.16
CA LEU A 68 6.05 22.97 2.99
C LEU A 68 6.79 23.42 4.25
N ASP A 69 6.76 24.72 4.52
CA ASP A 69 7.16 25.29 5.81
C ASP A 69 5.92 25.47 6.70
N ILE A 70 5.84 24.68 7.76
CA ILE A 70 4.66 24.66 8.64
C ILE A 70 4.88 25.60 9.82
N SER A 71 4.05 26.64 9.89
CA SER A 71 3.98 27.51 11.06
C SER A 71 3.02 26.95 12.11
N LEU A 72 3.42 27.05 13.38
CA LEU A 72 2.57 26.75 14.54
C LEU A 72 2.12 28.03 15.27
N GLU A 73 2.22 29.17 14.59
CA GLU A 73 1.73 30.46 15.08
C GLU A 73 0.22 30.58 14.82
N GLY A 74 -0.54 31.13 15.77
CA GLY A 74 -2.00 31.29 15.61
C GLY A 74 -2.82 30.01 15.75
N LEU A 75 -2.28 28.94 16.36
CA LEU A 75 -3.03 27.73 16.65
C LEU A 75 -4.25 28.00 17.55
N PRO A 76 -5.35 27.24 17.39
CA PRO A 76 -6.56 27.41 18.20
C PRO A 76 -6.38 27.04 19.68
N LEU A 77 -5.26 26.40 20.02
CA LEU A 77 -4.93 25.95 21.38
C LEU A 77 -3.51 26.39 21.75
N PRO A 78 -3.21 26.53 23.05
CA PRO A 78 -1.85 26.75 23.51
C PRO A 78 -0.90 25.66 22.99
N LYS A 79 0.26 26.07 22.47
CA LYS A 79 1.22 25.21 21.76
C LYS A 79 1.53 23.88 22.47
N LYS A 80 1.75 23.91 23.79
CA LYS A 80 2.02 22.70 24.59
C LYS A 80 0.86 21.70 24.56
N ARG A 81 -0.38 22.19 24.68
CA ARG A 81 -1.58 21.35 24.67
C ARG A 81 -1.84 20.80 23.28
N TYR A 82 -1.70 21.65 22.27
CA TYR A 82 -1.81 21.24 20.87
C TYR A 82 -0.81 20.14 20.51
N GLN A 83 0.48 20.30 20.84
CA GLN A 83 1.50 19.30 20.54
C GLN A 83 1.19 17.94 21.17
N LYS A 84 0.73 17.91 22.43
CA LYS A 84 0.34 16.67 23.10
C LYS A 84 -0.84 15.98 22.40
N GLN A 85 -1.85 16.75 22.01
CA GLN A 85 -3.01 16.22 21.30
C GLN A 85 -2.64 15.76 19.89
N TYR A 86 -1.81 16.53 19.19
CA TYR A 86 -1.33 16.21 17.87
C TYR A 86 -0.50 14.92 17.87
N ALA A 87 0.35 14.70 18.86
CA ALA A 87 1.10 13.45 19.02
C ALA A 87 0.15 12.24 19.18
N LEU A 88 -0.87 12.34 20.04
CA LEU A 88 -1.91 11.31 20.17
C LEU A 88 -2.66 11.09 18.84
N PHE A 89 -2.97 12.18 18.14
CA PHE A 89 -3.64 12.15 16.84
C PHE A 89 -2.79 11.41 15.79
N GLN A 90 -1.48 11.67 15.77
CA GLN A 90 -0.52 10.99 14.91
C GLN A 90 -0.43 9.50 15.23
N GLU A 91 -0.37 9.11 16.51
CA GLU A 91 -0.35 7.70 16.91
C GLU A 91 -1.61 6.96 16.45
N LEU A 92 -2.79 7.54 16.67
CA LEU A 92 -4.06 6.95 16.26
C LEU A 92 -4.19 6.83 14.73
N LEU A 93 -3.66 7.80 13.99
CA LEU A 93 -3.67 7.80 12.53
C LEU A 93 -2.46 7.07 11.92
N THR A 94 -1.54 6.55 12.73
CA THR A 94 -0.34 5.84 12.24
C THR A 94 -0.68 4.67 11.31
N PRO A 95 -1.68 3.81 11.57
CA PRO A 95 -2.02 2.70 10.66
C PRO A 95 -2.49 3.17 9.26
N VAL A 96 -3.20 4.30 9.21
CA VAL A 96 -3.69 4.90 7.96
C VAL A 96 -2.55 5.62 7.26
N THR A 97 -1.79 6.41 8.01
CA THR A 97 -0.70 7.21 7.47
C THR A 97 0.53 6.38 7.10
N GLN A 98 0.80 5.23 7.71
CA GLN A 98 1.85 4.30 7.28
C GLN A 98 1.56 3.77 5.87
N LYS A 99 0.31 3.39 5.58
CA LYS A 99 -0.09 2.98 4.23
C LYS A 99 0.08 4.10 3.19
N LEU A 100 -0.05 5.35 3.62
CA LEU A 100 0.13 6.54 2.76
C LEU A 100 1.60 7.01 2.67
N LYS A 101 2.39 6.84 3.75
CA LYS A 101 3.84 7.13 3.82
C LYS A 101 4.67 6.09 3.09
N LEU A 102 4.14 4.88 2.90
CA LEU A 102 4.62 3.95 1.89
C LEU A 102 4.31 4.51 0.49
N LYS A 103 4.89 5.68 0.18
CA LYS A 103 5.23 6.05 -1.20
C LYS A 103 6.26 4.98 -1.57
N THR A 104 5.79 3.85 -2.06
CA THR A 104 6.60 2.68 -2.39
C THR A 104 7.78 3.22 -3.18
N SER A 105 8.99 3.12 -2.63
CA SER A 105 10.15 3.65 -3.32
C SER A 105 10.23 2.96 -4.68
N LEU A 106 10.78 3.63 -5.70
CA LEU A 106 10.95 2.98 -7.00
C LEU A 106 11.64 1.61 -6.84
N GLY A 107 12.62 1.53 -5.94
CA GLY A 107 13.30 0.29 -5.59
C GLY A 107 12.37 -0.79 -5.01
N ASP A 108 11.44 -0.42 -4.12
CA ASP A 108 10.48 -1.38 -3.54
C ASP A 108 9.44 -1.84 -4.57
N GLU A 109 8.99 -0.95 -5.46
CA GLU A 109 8.09 -1.32 -6.55
C GLU A 109 8.77 -2.26 -7.55
N VAL A 110 10.02 -1.95 -7.93
CA VAL A 110 10.83 -2.78 -8.81
C VAL A 110 11.07 -4.15 -8.19
N LYS A 111 11.44 -4.22 -6.90
CA LYS A 111 11.61 -5.49 -6.18
C LYS A 111 10.32 -6.31 -6.18
N LEU A 112 9.18 -5.67 -5.96
CA LEU A 112 7.89 -6.35 -5.97
C LEU A 112 7.55 -6.93 -7.35
N VAL A 113 7.80 -6.18 -8.43
CA VAL A 113 7.63 -6.69 -9.81
C VAL A 113 8.59 -7.86 -10.06
N CYS A 114 9.87 -7.70 -9.72
CA CYS A 114 10.87 -8.76 -9.91
C CYS A 114 10.56 -10.02 -9.12
N LEU A 115 10.05 -9.89 -7.89
CA LEU A 115 9.65 -11.01 -7.04
C LEU A 115 8.45 -11.76 -7.65
N LYS A 116 7.46 -11.05 -8.17
CA LYS A 116 6.29 -11.65 -8.83
C LYS A 116 6.65 -12.36 -10.13
N MET A 117 7.59 -11.79 -10.89
CA MET A 117 7.97 -12.28 -12.21
C MET A 117 9.14 -13.28 -12.19
N GLY A 118 9.89 -13.36 -11.08
CA GLY A 118 10.92 -14.38 -10.85
C GLY A 118 12.36 -14.01 -11.21
N ALA A 119 12.69 -12.74 -11.46
CA ALA A 119 14.04 -12.29 -11.79
C ALA A 119 14.52 -11.11 -10.93
N LEU A 120 14.86 -11.38 -9.67
CA LEU A 120 15.39 -10.38 -8.72
C LEU A 120 16.73 -9.75 -9.17
N SER A 121 17.55 -10.49 -9.92
CA SER A 121 18.81 -9.99 -10.46
C SER A 121 18.63 -8.85 -11.47
N ALA A 122 17.45 -8.71 -12.07
CA ALA A 122 17.13 -7.64 -13.01
C ALA A 122 16.81 -6.31 -12.31
N ALA A 123 16.54 -6.31 -11.01
CA ALA A 123 16.08 -5.13 -10.25
C ALA A 123 16.94 -3.86 -10.41
N PRO A 124 18.29 -3.88 -10.31
CA PRO A 124 19.08 -2.65 -10.44
C PRO A 124 18.97 -2.05 -11.85
N PHE A 125 18.93 -2.90 -12.88
CA PHE A 125 18.80 -2.48 -14.27
C PHE A 125 17.42 -1.92 -14.58
N ILE A 126 16.37 -2.56 -14.06
CA ILE A 126 14.99 -2.09 -14.21
C ILE A 126 14.81 -0.75 -13.48
N SER A 127 15.36 -0.60 -12.28
CA SER A 127 15.28 0.66 -11.54
C SER A 127 15.96 1.80 -12.30
N LYS A 128 17.14 1.54 -12.89
CA LYS A 128 17.88 2.52 -13.69
C LYS A 128 17.14 2.88 -14.99
N LEU A 129 16.60 1.88 -15.69
CA LEU A 129 15.87 2.10 -16.94
C LEU A 129 14.52 2.78 -16.71
N ALA A 130 13.80 2.41 -15.66
CA ALA A 130 12.48 2.98 -15.37
C ALA A 130 12.58 4.42 -14.86
N SER A 131 13.65 4.81 -14.16
CA SER A 131 13.81 6.18 -13.65
C SER A 131 13.90 7.26 -14.74
N THR A 132 14.13 6.88 -15.99
CA THR A 132 14.28 7.80 -17.12
C THR A 132 12.92 8.22 -17.69
N VAL A 133 11.92 7.36 -17.55
CA VAL A 133 10.56 7.56 -18.08
C VAL A 133 9.54 7.84 -16.97
N LEU A 134 9.78 7.36 -15.74
CA LEU A 134 8.86 7.55 -14.63
C LEU A 134 8.90 8.98 -14.09
N THR A 135 7.73 9.61 -14.04
CA THR A 135 7.52 10.90 -13.37
C THR A 135 6.75 10.72 -12.06
N ASP A 136 6.93 11.63 -11.11
CA ASP A 136 6.29 11.58 -9.78
C ASP A 136 4.75 11.67 -9.83
N ASP A 137 4.21 12.28 -10.89
CA ASP A 137 2.79 12.49 -11.16
C ASP A 137 2.15 11.37 -11.99
N MET A 138 2.94 10.37 -12.42
CA MET A 138 2.44 9.28 -13.24
C MET A 138 1.39 8.45 -12.49
N ARG A 139 0.24 8.21 -13.14
CA ARG A 139 -0.83 7.37 -12.59
C ARG A 139 -0.28 5.99 -12.18
N PRO A 140 -0.69 5.40 -11.04
CA PRO A 140 -0.17 4.12 -10.56
C PRO A 140 -0.25 2.98 -11.58
N MET A 141 -1.29 2.96 -12.43
CA MET A 141 -1.44 1.97 -13.48
C MET A 141 -0.38 2.10 -14.58
N HIS A 142 -0.11 3.34 -15.03
CA HIS A 142 0.93 3.59 -16.03
C HIS A 142 2.31 3.27 -15.46
N ARG A 143 2.56 3.66 -14.21
CA ARG A 143 3.81 3.36 -13.50
C ARG A 143 4.07 1.86 -13.42
N LYS A 144 3.07 1.05 -13.06
CA LYS A 144 3.16 -0.42 -13.13
C LYS A 144 3.42 -0.93 -14.56
N GLY A 145 2.77 -0.33 -15.55
CA GLY A 145 2.99 -0.65 -16.97
C GLY A 145 4.44 -0.43 -17.42
N VAL A 146 5.02 0.74 -17.09
CA VAL A 146 6.42 1.09 -17.37
C VAL A 146 7.37 0.13 -16.66
N LEU A 147 7.16 -0.15 -15.37
CA LEU A 147 7.98 -1.11 -14.62
C LEU A 147 7.95 -2.52 -15.22
N THR A 148 6.77 -2.96 -15.66
CA THR A 148 6.58 -4.27 -16.28
C THR A 148 7.22 -4.34 -17.66
N ALA A 149 7.11 -3.28 -18.46
CA ALA A 149 7.79 -3.16 -19.75
C ALA A 149 9.32 -3.16 -19.60
N ALA A 150 9.84 -2.39 -18.64
CA ALA A 150 11.27 -2.37 -18.31
C ALA A 150 11.76 -3.75 -17.86
N TYR A 151 10.98 -4.47 -17.04
CA TYR A 151 11.28 -5.85 -16.67
C TYR A 151 11.44 -6.75 -17.90
N LEU A 152 10.45 -6.76 -18.80
CA LEU A 152 10.46 -7.61 -20.00
C LEU A 152 11.66 -7.33 -20.90
N LEU A 153 11.98 -6.05 -21.12
CA LEU A 153 13.15 -5.63 -21.89
C LEU A 153 14.46 -6.12 -21.26
N VAL A 154 14.64 -5.88 -19.95
CA VAL A 154 15.86 -6.29 -19.26
C VAL A 154 16.01 -7.81 -19.28
N THR A 155 14.96 -8.57 -18.96
CA THR A 155 15.04 -10.03 -18.91
C THR A 155 15.22 -10.68 -20.27
N SER A 156 14.60 -10.13 -21.32
CA SER A 156 14.81 -10.62 -22.69
C SER A 156 16.24 -10.41 -23.15
N ARG A 157 16.83 -9.23 -22.87
CA ARG A 157 18.24 -8.95 -23.17
C ARG A 157 19.19 -9.86 -22.38
N MET A 158 18.93 -10.09 -21.09
CA MET A 158 19.71 -11.02 -20.27
C MET A 158 19.63 -12.47 -20.77
N ALA A 159 18.51 -12.86 -21.39
CA ALA A 159 18.31 -14.17 -21.98
C ALA A 159 18.74 -14.27 -23.45
N SER A 160 19.30 -13.20 -24.03
CA SER A 160 19.63 -13.07 -25.45
C SER A 160 18.45 -13.37 -26.38
N LYS A 161 17.23 -13.01 -25.98
CA LYS A 161 15.99 -13.14 -26.75
C LYS A 161 15.62 -11.81 -27.41
N ASP A 162 14.79 -11.87 -28.46
CA ASP A 162 14.17 -10.69 -29.05
C ASP A 162 13.33 -9.96 -27.98
N PRO A 163 13.63 -8.68 -27.68
CA PRO A 163 12.94 -7.95 -26.62
C PRO A 163 11.45 -7.73 -26.87
N PHE A 164 10.99 -7.78 -28.12
CA PHE A 164 9.59 -7.53 -28.46
C PHE A 164 8.75 -8.81 -28.59
N GLN A 165 9.38 -9.99 -28.47
CA GLN A 165 8.67 -11.26 -28.48
C GLN A 165 8.34 -11.72 -27.07
N ILE A 166 7.14 -11.37 -26.60
CA ILE A 166 6.63 -11.79 -25.29
C ILE A 166 6.07 -13.21 -25.40
N SER A 167 6.65 -14.16 -24.66
CA SER A 167 6.14 -15.54 -24.60
C SER A 167 4.77 -15.60 -23.91
N THR A 168 3.98 -16.64 -24.19
CA THR A 168 2.68 -16.87 -23.53
C THR A 168 2.81 -16.95 -22.00
N THR A 169 3.92 -17.53 -21.51
CA THR A 169 4.22 -17.62 -20.07
C THR A 169 4.50 -16.25 -19.46
N GLU A 170 5.31 -15.42 -20.11
CA GLU A 170 5.58 -14.06 -19.65
C GLU A 170 4.30 -13.21 -19.71
N LYS A 171 3.48 -13.37 -20.76
CA LYS A 171 2.19 -12.70 -20.88
C LYS A 171 1.26 -13.01 -19.71
N ASN A 172 1.18 -14.28 -19.30
CA ASN A 172 0.36 -14.68 -18.16
C ASN A 172 0.89 -14.11 -16.84
N GLN A 173 2.22 -14.07 -16.66
CA GLN A 173 2.84 -13.46 -15.48
C GLN A 173 2.57 -11.94 -15.43
N VAL A 174 2.71 -11.26 -16.57
CA VAL A 174 2.43 -9.83 -16.75
C VAL A 174 0.97 -9.51 -16.41
N GLN A 175 0.02 -10.31 -16.90
CA GLN A 175 -1.40 -10.14 -16.58
C GLN A 175 -1.66 -10.23 -15.06
N GLY A 176 -1.00 -11.16 -14.37
CA GLY A 176 -1.09 -11.27 -12.91
C GLY A 176 -0.56 -10.05 -12.15
N VAL A 177 0.39 -9.30 -12.73
CA VAL A 177 0.94 -8.07 -12.12
C VAL A 177 0.06 -6.85 -12.42
N LEU A 178 -0.47 -6.75 -13.63
CA LEU A 178 -1.20 -5.59 -14.12
C LEU A 178 -2.69 -5.57 -13.73
N GLN A 179 -3.25 -6.70 -13.29
CA GLN A 179 -4.64 -6.81 -12.83
C GLN A 179 -5.62 -6.13 -13.81
N ASP A 180 -5.62 -6.62 -15.05
CA ASP A 180 -6.57 -6.36 -16.15
C ASP A 180 -6.70 -4.96 -16.75
N THR A 181 -5.96 -3.95 -16.29
CA THR A 181 -6.19 -2.56 -16.75
C THR A 181 -5.25 -2.05 -17.85
N SER A 182 -4.17 -2.77 -18.17
CA SER A 182 -3.24 -2.37 -19.25
C SER A 182 -3.33 -3.33 -20.42
N SER A 183 -3.69 -2.80 -21.60
CA SER A 183 -3.72 -3.60 -22.83
C SER A 183 -2.30 -4.01 -23.24
N THR A 184 -2.18 -5.13 -23.94
CA THR A 184 -0.90 -5.57 -24.55
C THR A 184 -0.28 -4.48 -25.43
N SER A 185 -1.11 -3.64 -26.04
CA SER A 185 -0.67 -2.50 -26.86
C SER A 185 -0.01 -1.40 -26.02
N GLN A 186 -0.53 -1.13 -24.81
CA GLN A 186 0.11 -0.17 -23.90
C GLN A 186 1.47 -0.68 -23.42
N LEU A 187 1.61 -1.98 -23.16
CA LEU A 187 2.90 -2.57 -22.84
C LEU A 187 3.91 -2.43 -23.98
N HIS A 188 3.52 -2.74 -25.21
CA HIS A 188 4.39 -2.56 -26.38
C HIS A 188 4.78 -1.09 -26.56
N TYR A 189 3.84 -0.16 -26.35
CA TYR A 189 4.15 1.27 -26.36
C TYR A 189 5.22 1.64 -25.34
N TRP A 190 5.08 1.20 -24.08
CA TRP A 190 6.10 1.47 -23.05
C TRP A 190 7.44 0.80 -23.37
N MET A 191 7.43 -0.42 -23.90
CA MET A 191 8.65 -1.11 -24.33
C MET A 191 9.35 -0.33 -25.45
N GLN A 192 8.59 0.16 -26.43
CA GLN A 192 9.13 0.98 -27.51
C GLN A 192 9.72 2.28 -26.97
N MET A 193 8.99 2.99 -26.10
CA MET A 193 9.48 4.21 -25.45
C MET A 193 10.77 3.98 -24.67
N LEU A 194 10.84 2.93 -23.85
CA LEU A 194 12.03 2.59 -23.07
C LEU A 194 13.21 2.19 -23.96
N SER A 195 12.96 1.49 -25.07
CA SER A 195 14.01 1.07 -26.01
C SER A 195 14.68 2.23 -26.76
N GLN A 196 14.04 3.40 -26.79
CA GLN A 196 14.59 4.61 -27.40
C GLN A 196 15.47 5.43 -26.45
N THR A 197 15.56 5.04 -25.17
CA THR A 197 16.36 5.76 -24.17
C THR A 197 17.85 5.41 -24.29
N GLU A 198 18.73 6.37 -24.02
CA GLU A 198 20.19 6.12 -24.03
C GLU A 198 20.61 5.12 -22.96
N GLU A 199 19.87 5.07 -21.85
CA GLU A 199 20.12 4.10 -20.79
C GLU A 199 19.91 2.67 -21.26
N TRP A 200 18.97 2.41 -22.17
CA TRP A 200 18.71 1.08 -22.70
C TRP A 200 19.93 0.48 -23.39
N GLU A 201 20.68 1.25 -24.18
CA GLU A 201 21.91 0.78 -24.82
C GLU A 201 22.98 0.41 -23.78
N ASN A 202 22.98 1.10 -22.65
CA ASN A 202 23.94 0.94 -21.57
C ASN A 202 23.49 -0.05 -20.47
N VAL A 203 22.29 -0.63 -20.56
CA VAL A 203 21.69 -1.44 -19.49
C VAL A 203 22.52 -2.69 -19.17
N LEU A 204 23.31 -3.23 -20.11
CA LEU A 204 24.21 -4.38 -19.89
C LEU A 204 25.63 -4.18 -20.44
N ALA A 205 25.96 -3.00 -20.96
CA ALA A 205 27.24 -2.72 -21.62
C ALA A 205 28.48 -2.78 -20.69
N GLY A 206 28.27 -2.90 -19.38
CA GLY A 206 29.33 -3.00 -18.37
C GLY A 206 29.46 -4.37 -17.68
N THR A 207 28.71 -5.38 -18.10
CA THR A 207 28.67 -6.71 -17.45
C THR A 207 29.31 -7.83 -18.27
N ASP A 208 30.04 -7.50 -19.35
CA ASP A 208 30.69 -8.48 -20.23
C ASP A 208 31.81 -9.30 -19.56
N GLU A 209 32.24 -8.92 -18.36
CA GLU A 209 33.19 -9.70 -17.56
C GLU A 209 32.47 -10.57 -16.52
N GLY A 210 32.01 -11.76 -16.93
CA GLY A 210 31.90 -12.88 -15.98
C GLY A 210 30.54 -13.55 -15.77
N TYR A 211 29.45 -13.13 -16.42
CA TYR A 211 28.24 -13.97 -16.50
C TYR A 211 28.39 -15.03 -17.60
N GLY A 212 29.43 -15.85 -17.47
CA GLY A 212 29.56 -17.08 -18.22
C GLY A 212 28.37 -17.97 -17.88
N SER A 213 27.56 -18.25 -18.90
CA SER A 213 26.90 -19.52 -19.29
C SER A 213 26.67 -20.62 -18.24
N GLY A 214 26.54 -20.29 -16.96
CA GLY A 214 25.94 -21.16 -15.98
C GLY A 214 24.50 -21.29 -16.43
N ARG A 215 24.14 -22.43 -17.02
CA ARG A 215 22.75 -22.84 -17.20
C ARG A 215 22.06 -22.53 -15.88
N GLN A 216 21.39 -21.40 -15.79
CA GLN A 216 20.49 -21.12 -14.69
C GLN A 216 19.50 -22.27 -14.80
N GLN A 217 19.61 -23.22 -13.88
CA GLN A 217 18.53 -24.18 -13.71
C GLN A 217 17.27 -23.32 -13.64
N PRO A 218 16.25 -23.61 -14.46
CA PRO A 218 15.01 -22.85 -14.41
C PRO A 218 14.65 -22.79 -12.94
N TYR A 219 14.63 -21.57 -12.39
CA TYR A 219 14.24 -21.33 -11.02
C TYR A 219 12.87 -21.99 -10.93
N LYS A 220 12.81 -23.19 -10.35
CA LYS A 220 11.54 -23.88 -10.18
C LYS A 220 10.75 -22.88 -9.38
N PRO A 221 9.65 -22.32 -9.94
CA PRO A 221 8.89 -21.36 -9.17
C PRO A 221 8.58 -22.02 -7.84
N LEU A 222 8.47 -21.23 -6.78
CA LEU A 222 7.83 -21.64 -5.53
C LEU A 222 6.37 -22.13 -5.75
N SER A 223 5.96 -22.44 -6.99
CA SER A 223 4.88 -23.34 -7.41
C SER A 223 4.70 -24.53 -6.49
N GLY A 224 5.75 -25.15 -5.94
CA GLY A 224 5.58 -26.25 -4.98
C GLY A 224 4.96 -25.80 -3.65
N PHE A 225 5.36 -24.62 -3.15
CA PHE A 225 4.81 -24.03 -1.92
C PHE A 225 3.46 -23.35 -2.18
N VAL A 226 3.30 -22.66 -3.30
CA VAL A 226 2.03 -22.01 -3.68
C VAL A 226 0.96 -23.05 -4.04
N SER A 227 1.33 -24.16 -4.70
CA SER A 227 0.42 -25.30 -4.93
C SER A 227 0.14 -26.05 -3.64
N MET A 228 1.11 -26.24 -2.73
CA MET A 228 0.84 -26.75 -1.39
C MET A 228 -0.15 -25.85 -0.64
N ILE A 229 0.05 -24.53 -0.66
CA ILE A 229 -0.82 -23.56 0.02
C ILE A 229 -2.22 -23.54 -0.61
N GLN A 230 -2.34 -23.63 -1.95
CA GLN A 230 -3.64 -23.74 -2.64
C GLN A 230 -4.36 -25.05 -2.34
N VAL A 231 -3.64 -26.18 -2.39
CA VAL A 231 -4.21 -27.50 -2.06
C VAL A 231 -4.65 -27.57 -0.60
N ASP A 232 -3.91 -26.94 0.30
CA ASP A 232 -4.25 -26.89 1.72
C ASP A 232 -5.41 -25.92 2.00
N TYR A 233 -5.53 -24.83 1.23
CA TYR A 233 -6.65 -23.89 1.30
C TYR A 233 -7.97 -24.52 0.81
N GLU A 234 -7.96 -25.25 -0.30
CA GLU A 234 -9.14 -25.94 -0.82
C GLU A 234 -9.59 -27.08 0.11
N LYS A 235 -8.65 -27.84 0.68
CA LYS A 235 -8.97 -28.85 1.72
C LYS A 235 -9.51 -28.23 2.99
N ARG A 236 -9.03 -27.04 3.39
CA ARG A 236 -9.57 -26.29 4.53
C ARG A 236 -10.95 -25.71 4.24
N LEU A 237 -11.21 -25.26 3.02
CA LEU A 237 -12.55 -24.82 2.58
C LEU A 237 -13.56 -25.97 2.64
N LEU A 238 -13.19 -27.16 2.17
CA LEU A 238 -14.05 -28.36 2.26
C LEU A 238 -14.33 -28.79 3.71
N ARG A 239 -13.41 -28.50 4.64
CA ARG A 239 -13.58 -28.79 6.08
C ARG A 239 -14.19 -27.63 6.87
N LEU A 240 -14.37 -26.47 6.25
CA LEU A 240 -14.82 -25.25 6.91
C LEU A 240 -16.23 -25.43 7.49
N ASP A 241 -17.13 -26.05 6.74
CA ASP A 241 -18.52 -26.21 7.17
C ASP A 241 -18.65 -27.24 8.30
N ALA A 242 -17.90 -28.34 8.24
CA ALA A 242 -17.82 -29.31 9.32
C ALA A 242 -17.20 -28.70 10.60
N TRP A 243 -16.17 -27.89 10.46
CA TRP A 243 -15.56 -27.17 11.58
C TRP A 243 -16.50 -26.12 12.18
N LYS A 244 -17.23 -25.37 11.34
CA LYS A 244 -18.28 -24.43 11.79
C LYS A 244 -19.38 -25.14 12.57
N GLN A 245 -19.86 -26.29 12.08
CA GLN A 245 -20.86 -27.10 12.77
C GLN A 245 -20.37 -27.55 14.16
N SER A 246 -19.13 -28.04 14.25
CA SER A 246 -18.53 -28.42 15.54
C SER A 246 -18.42 -27.24 16.51
N ILE A 247 -18.12 -26.03 16.02
CA ILE A 247 -18.13 -24.82 16.87
C ILE A 247 -19.55 -24.47 17.33
N TYR A 248 -20.56 -24.57 16.47
CA TYR A 248 -21.95 -24.30 16.87
C TYR A 248 -22.43 -25.31 17.92
N GLU A 249 -22.11 -26.59 17.77
CA GLU A 249 -22.42 -27.63 18.76
C GLU A 249 -21.75 -27.33 20.12
N LEU A 250 -20.48 -26.95 20.12
CA LEU A 250 -19.76 -26.53 21.33
C LEU A 250 -20.39 -25.29 22.00
N ILE A 251 -20.87 -24.33 21.21
CA ILE A 251 -21.55 -23.13 21.73
C ILE A 251 -22.92 -23.50 22.35
N ASP A 252 -23.65 -24.42 21.73
CA ASP A 252 -24.94 -24.88 22.25
C ASP A 252 -24.77 -25.70 23.53
N GLU A 253 -23.80 -26.63 23.59
CA GLU A 253 -23.47 -27.41 24.79
C GLU A 253 -23.04 -26.54 25.98
N THR A 254 -22.25 -25.49 25.71
CA THR A 254 -21.86 -24.54 26.76
C THR A 254 -23.01 -23.65 27.21
N SER A 255 -24.02 -23.43 26.36
CA SER A 255 -25.22 -22.66 26.70
C SER A 255 -26.21 -23.49 27.52
N THR A 256 -26.38 -24.78 27.21
CA THR A 256 -27.24 -25.69 27.97
C THR A 256 -26.67 -25.99 29.35
N THR A 257 -25.38 -26.31 29.46
CA THR A 257 -24.72 -26.53 30.76
C THR A 257 -24.74 -25.30 31.67
N LYS A 258 -24.68 -24.09 31.10
CA LYS A 258 -24.80 -22.85 31.89
C LYS A 258 -26.23 -22.63 32.41
N ASN A 259 -27.25 -23.02 31.66
CA ASN A 259 -28.64 -22.94 32.09
C ASN A 259 -28.98 -23.98 33.16
N GLU A 260 -28.47 -25.21 33.04
CA GLU A 260 -28.65 -26.25 34.07
C GLU A 260 -28.00 -25.85 35.40
N ASN A 261 -26.76 -25.34 35.37
CA ASN A 261 -26.07 -24.83 36.56
C ASN A 261 -26.75 -23.58 37.18
N MET A 262 -27.49 -22.80 36.40
CA MET A 262 -28.32 -21.70 36.92
C MET A 262 -29.61 -22.20 37.56
N SER A 263 -30.25 -23.22 36.98
CA SER A 263 -31.46 -23.83 37.54
C SER A 263 -31.17 -24.54 38.87
N GLU A 264 -30.04 -25.23 38.99
CA GLU A 264 -29.63 -25.93 40.21
C GLU A 264 -29.31 -24.94 41.34
N LYS A 265 -28.66 -23.81 41.03
CA LYS A 265 -28.42 -22.74 42.02
C LYS A 265 -29.67 -22.00 42.49
N VAL A 266 -30.74 -21.96 41.69
CA VAL A 266 -32.01 -21.36 42.12
C VAL A 266 -32.77 -22.32 43.06
N ALA A 267 -32.69 -23.63 42.83
CA ALA A 267 -33.33 -24.62 43.70
C ALA A 267 -32.70 -24.70 45.11
N ASP A 268 -31.39 -24.51 45.24
CA ASP A 268 -30.72 -24.52 46.55
C ASP A 268 -30.96 -23.26 47.39
N VAL A 269 -31.36 -22.13 46.77
CA VAL A 269 -31.66 -20.89 47.49
C VAL A 269 -33.06 -20.93 48.14
N ASP A 270 -34.02 -21.64 47.54
CA ASP A 270 -35.39 -21.77 48.07
C ASP A 270 -35.53 -22.80 49.21
N MET A 271 -34.50 -23.62 49.52
CA MET A 271 -34.48 -24.52 50.68
C MET A 271 -33.75 -23.96 51.91
N ALA A 272 -33.13 -22.78 51.79
CA ALA A 272 -32.36 -22.14 52.87
C ALA A 272 -33.05 -20.91 53.49
N ALA A 273 -34.31 -20.65 53.16
CA ALA A 273 -35.17 -19.60 53.74
C ALA A 273 -36.36 -20.21 54.48
#